data_AF-A0A7C4QGF5-F1
#
_entry.id   AF-A0A7C4QGF5-F1
#
_cell.length_a   1.000
_cell.length_b   1.000
_cell.length_c   1.000
_cell.angle_alpha   90.00
_cell.angle_beta   90.00
_cell.angle_gamma   90.00
#
_symmetry.space_group_name_H-M   'P 1'
#
loop_
_entity.id
_entity.type
_entity.pdbx_description
1 polymer ?
#
loop_
_entity_poly.entity_id
_entity_poly.type
_entity_poly.pdbx_seq_one_letter_code
_entity_poly.pdbx_strand_id
1 'polypeptide(L)'
;WPAVAVVALTIHEDEEYFFQMLAAGASGYVPKRAAPEELITAVRAAAAGEVYLYPSLAKLLVRDYVAAGREGRAAAAPDTALTEREGEVLAYLAEGATNQDIADALHISPKTVARHRENIMRKLNLHSRTELVKYAIRKGIIRA
;
A
#
# COMPACT_ATOMS: atom_id res chain seq x y z
N TRP A 1 -11.17 2.24 22.77
CA TRP A 1 -11.90 3.51 22.75
C TRP A 1 -12.21 3.93 21.30
N PRO A 2 -13.06 3.19 20.57
CA PRO A 2 -13.29 3.43 19.13
C PRO A 2 -14.10 4.71 18.85
N ALA A 3 -14.77 5.29 19.85
CA ALA A 3 -15.57 6.50 19.72
C ALA A 3 -14.77 7.81 19.97
N VAL A 4 -13.47 7.71 20.29
CA VAL A 4 -12.64 8.90 20.54
C VAL A 4 -12.05 9.38 19.22
N ALA A 5 -12.42 10.60 18.82
CA ALA A 5 -11.83 11.24 17.67
C ALA A 5 -10.38 11.66 17.98
N VAL A 6 -9.47 11.42 17.03
CA VAL A 6 -8.03 11.68 17.20
C VAL A 6 -7.59 12.75 16.22
N VAL A 7 -7.04 13.86 16.72
CA VAL A 7 -6.42 14.91 15.90
C VAL A 7 -4.93 14.96 16.19
N ALA A 8 -4.11 14.75 15.17
CA ALA A 8 -2.66 14.82 15.27
C ALA A 8 -2.18 16.27 15.15
N LEU A 9 -1.38 16.73 16.11
CA LEU A 9 -0.69 18.03 16.05
C LEU A 9 0.82 17.82 15.99
N THR A 10 1.45 18.11 14.87
CA THR A 10 2.82 17.64 14.60
C THR A 10 3.67 18.65 13.84
N ILE A 11 4.98 18.64 14.06
CA ILE A 11 5.93 19.42 13.26
C ILE A 11 6.18 18.79 11.88
N HIS A 12 5.83 17.51 11.72
CA HIS A 12 6.11 16.73 10.53
C HIS A 12 5.01 16.96 9.50
N GLU A 13 5.40 17.32 8.29
CA GLU A 13 4.49 17.43 7.13
C GLU A 13 4.80 16.37 6.08
N ASP A 14 5.61 15.38 6.45
CA ASP A 14 6.00 14.30 5.56
C ASP A 14 4.78 13.45 5.19
N GLU A 15 4.67 13.13 3.91
CA GLU A 15 3.51 12.46 3.33
C GLU A 15 3.25 11.09 3.99
N GLU A 16 4.32 10.38 4.35
CA GLU A 16 4.26 9.04 4.94
C GLU A 16 3.55 9.04 6.30
N TYR A 17 3.89 9.95 7.21
CA TYR A 17 3.24 10.04 8.53
C TYR A 17 1.77 10.41 8.41
N PHE A 18 1.46 11.27 7.44
CA PHE A 18 0.09 11.68 7.15
C PHE A 18 -0.78 10.50 6.71
N PHE A 19 -0.33 9.70 5.73
CA PHE A 19 -1.08 8.52 5.28
C PHE A 19 -1.20 7.44 6.36
N GLN A 20 -0.14 7.21 7.14
CA GLN A 20 -0.19 6.26 8.26
C GLN A 20 -1.22 6.66 9.33
N MET A 21 -1.30 7.95 9.66
CA MET A 21 -2.29 8.46 10.62
C MET A 21 -3.72 8.35 10.10
N LEU A 22 -3.96 8.65 8.82
CA LEU A 22 -5.28 8.44 8.22
C LEU A 22 -5.67 6.96 8.19
N ALA A 23 -4.76 6.07 7.80
CA ALA A 23 -5.00 4.62 7.80
C ALA A 23 -5.27 4.06 9.20
N ALA A 24 -4.72 4.69 10.24
CA ALA A 24 -4.99 4.37 11.65
C ALA A 24 -6.33 4.91 12.16
N GLY A 25 -7.07 5.67 11.35
CA GLY A 25 -8.39 6.21 11.69
C GLY A 25 -8.36 7.57 12.36
N ALA A 26 -7.29 8.36 12.19
CA ALA A 26 -7.26 9.73 12.69
C ALA A 26 -8.33 10.60 12.01
N SER A 27 -9.00 11.43 12.82
CA SER A 27 -10.04 12.37 12.40
C SER A 27 -9.46 13.72 11.96
N GLY A 28 -8.17 13.96 12.16
CA GLY A 28 -7.52 15.15 11.61
C GLY A 28 -6.01 15.16 11.75
N TYR A 29 -5.36 15.96 10.91
CA TYR A 29 -3.92 16.17 10.92
C TYR A 29 -3.61 17.65 10.73
N VAL A 30 -2.96 18.25 11.72
CA VAL A 30 -2.67 19.69 11.79
C VAL A 30 -1.17 19.90 12.01
N PRO A 31 -0.48 20.67 11.15
CA PRO A 31 0.91 21.00 11.38
C PRO A 31 1.04 22.03 12.52
N LYS A 32 2.07 21.94 13.36
CA LYS A 32 2.31 22.86 14.50
C LYS A 32 2.56 24.31 14.07
N ARG A 33 2.91 24.53 12.80
CA ARG A 33 3.02 25.87 12.19
C ARG A 33 1.69 26.46 11.76
N ALA A 34 0.60 25.68 11.79
CA ALA A 34 -0.73 26.19 11.48
C ALA A 34 -1.13 27.27 12.48
N ALA A 35 -1.98 28.20 12.04
CA ALA A 35 -2.56 29.19 12.92
C ALA A 35 -3.40 28.47 14.02
N PRO A 36 -3.42 28.97 15.27
CA PRO A 36 -4.17 28.35 16.36
C PRO A 36 -5.65 28.07 16.03
N GLU A 37 -6.26 28.92 15.21
CA GLU A 37 -7.64 28.81 14.74
C GLU A 37 -7.87 27.55 13.91
N GLU A 38 -6.86 27.08 13.17
CA GLU A 38 -6.93 25.86 12.36
C GLU A 38 -6.98 24.61 13.25
N LEU A 39 -6.24 24.61 14.36
CA LEU A 39 -6.32 23.52 15.34
C LEU A 39 -7.70 23.48 16.02
N ILE A 40 -8.23 24.64 16.40
CA ILE A 40 -9.57 24.73 16.99
C ILE A 40 -10.62 24.22 15.99
N THR A 41 -10.49 24.59 14.72
CA THR A 41 -11.37 24.13 13.65
C THR A 41 -11.28 22.62 13.49
N ALA A 42 -10.07 22.05 13.47
CA ALA A 42 -9.85 20.61 13.37
C ALA A 42 -10.47 19.82 14.52
N VAL A 43 -10.35 20.32 15.75
CA VAL A 43 -10.95 19.69 16.94
C VAL A 43 -12.48 19.71 16.86
N ARG A 44 -13.07 20.83 16.43
CA ARG A 44 -14.53 20.93 16.28
C ARG A 44 -15.08 20.00 15.20
N ALA A 45 -14.40 19.93 14.05
CA ALA A 45 -14.76 19.01 12.98
C ALA A 45 -14.69 17.55 13.44
N ALA A 46 -13.59 17.17 14.10
CA ALA A 46 -13.41 15.83 14.65
C ALA A 46 -14.50 15.47 15.69
N ALA A 47 -14.88 16.42 16.55
CA ALA A 47 -15.96 16.23 17.51
C ALA A 47 -17.35 16.07 16.85
N ALA A 48 -17.55 16.64 15.66
CA ALA A 48 -18.74 16.46 14.84
C ALA A 48 -18.75 15.16 14.02
N GLY A 49 -17.68 14.35 14.10
CA GLY A 49 -17.50 13.14 13.29
C GLY A 49 -16.98 13.41 11.88
N GLU A 50 -16.52 14.63 11.61
CA GLU A 50 -15.93 15.02 10.33
C GLU A 50 -14.41 14.83 10.34
N VAL A 51 -13.82 14.75 9.14
CA VAL A 51 -12.37 14.70 8.98
C VAL A 51 -11.86 16.07 8.59
N TYR A 52 -10.92 16.62 9.36
CA TYR A 52 -10.24 17.86 9.02
C TYR A 52 -8.88 17.60 8.38
N LEU A 53 -8.65 18.23 7.24
CA LEU A 53 -7.40 18.14 6.49
C LEU A 53 -6.84 19.53 6.25
N TYR A 54 -5.61 19.76 6.72
CA TYR A 54 -4.93 21.03 6.47
C TYR A 54 -4.68 21.22 4.96
N PRO A 55 -4.82 22.43 4.39
CA PRO A 55 -4.82 22.64 2.94
C PRO A 55 -3.59 22.11 2.18
N SER A 56 -2.39 22.17 2.78
CA SER A 56 -1.17 21.64 2.14
C SER A 56 -1.23 20.11 1.95
N LEU A 57 -1.94 19.41 2.83
CA LEU A 57 -2.08 17.95 2.83
C LEU A 57 -3.21 17.48 1.89
N ALA A 58 -4.25 18.30 1.72
CA ALA A 58 -5.33 18.02 0.77
C ALA A 58 -4.79 17.84 -0.67
N LYS A 59 -3.77 18.62 -1.06
CA LYS A 59 -3.11 18.49 -2.37
C LYS A 59 -2.45 17.13 -2.55
N LEU A 60 -1.86 16.57 -1.49
CA LEU A 60 -1.22 15.25 -1.49
C LEU A 60 -2.24 14.14 -1.69
N LEU A 61 -3.37 14.20 -0.98
CA LEU A 61 -4.48 13.26 -1.15
C LEU A 61 -5.05 13.29 -2.57
N VAL A 62 -5.28 14.48 -3.12
CA VAL A 62 -5.79 14.61 -4.50
C VAL A 62 -4.79 14.06 -5.50
N ARG A 63 -3.48 14.33 -5.32
CA ARG A 63 -2.42 13.78 -6.18
C ARG A 63 -2.41 12.25 -6.13
N ASP A 64 -2.45 11.68 -4.92
CA ASP A 64 -2.45 10.24 -4.71
C ASP A 64 -3.70 9.57 -5.29
N TYR A 65 -4.89 10.12 -5.01
CA TYR A 65 -6.16 9.64 -5.57
C TYR A 65 -6.20 9.72 -7.10
N VAL A 66 -5.67 10.80 -7.70
CA VAL A 66 -5.60 10.94 -9.16
C VAL A 66 -4.55 9.98 -9.76
N ALA A 67 -3.43 9.74 -9.09
CA ALA A 67 -2.44 8.75 -9.49
C ALA A 67 -3.02 7.33 -9.42
N ALA A 68 -3.63 6.98 -8.29
CA ALA A 68 -4.36 5.72 -8.08
C ALA A 68 -5.54 5.57 -9.06
N GLY A 69 -6.17 6.66 -9.50
CA GLY A 69 -7.22 6.65 -10.52
C GLY A 69 -6.69 6.52 -11.96
N ARG A 70 -5.45 6.95 -12.23
CA ARG A 70 -4.76 6.71 -13.52
C ARG A 70 -4.25 5.28 -13.63
N GLU A 71 -3.77 4.71 -12.54
CA GLU A 71 -3.50 3.27 -12.41
C GLU A 71 -4.83 2.48 -12.36
N GLY A 72 -5.86 3.05 -11.74
CA GLY A 72 -7.19 2.49 -11.51
C GLY A 72 -8.08 2.42 -12.76
N ARG A 73 -7.88 3.30 -13.75
CA ARG A 73 -8.55 3.17 -15.07
C ARG A 73 -7.94 2.08 -15.96
N ALA A 74 -6.78 1.54 -15.58
CA ALA A 74 -6.32 0.24 -16.07
C ALA A 74 -6.76 -0.93 -15.15
N ALA A 75 -7.35 -0.65 -13.98
CA ALA A 75 -7.68 -1.61 -12.93
C ALA A 75 -9.19 -1.87 -12.75
N ALA A 76 -9.98 -1.76 -13.81
CA ALA A 76 -11.29 -2.40 -13.86
C ALA A 76 -11.11 -3.87 -14.31
N ALA A 77 -10.42 -4.68 -13.52
CA ALA A 77 -10.35 -6.13 -13.71
C ALA A 77 -10.13 -6.83 -12.36
N PRO A 78 -10.67 -8.06 -12.16
CA PRO A 78 -10.63 -8.82 -10.90
C PRO A 78 -9.23 -9.35 -10.50
N ASP A 79 -8.16 -8.67 -10.91
CA ASP A 79 -6.80 -9.20 -11.04
C ASP A 79 -5.89 -8.92 -9.82
N THR A 80 -6.43 -8.51 -8.66
CA THR A 80 -5.62 -8.24 -7.45
C THR A 80 -5.22 -9.51 -6.68
N ALA A 81 -5.95 -10.61 -6.86
CA ALA A 81 -5.61 -11.90 -6.28
C ALA A 81 -4.61 -12.66 -7.16
N LEU A 82 -3.65 -13.32 -6.53
CA LEU A 82 -2.81 -14.29 -7.23
C LEU A 82 -3.67 -15.49 -7.63
N THR A 83 -3.49 -15.94 -8.87
CA THR A 83 -3.97 -17.25 -9.30
C THR A 83 -3.22 -18.36 -8.57
N GLU A 84 -3.78 -19.57 -8.53
CA GLU A 84 -3.12 -20.76 -7.96
C GLU A 84 -1.71 -20.96 -8.56
N ARG A 85 -1.61 -20.83 -9.89
CA ARG A 85 -0.35 -20.95 -10.61
C ARG A 85 0.67 -19.86 -10.26
N GLU A 86 0.22 -18.63 -10.04
CA GLU A 86 1.08 -17.55 -9.57
C GLU A 86 1.54 -17.78 -8.12
N GLY A 87 0.72 -18.42 -7.29
CA GLY A 87 1.09 -18.85 -5.95
C GLY A 87 2.22 -19.89 -5.94
N GLU A 88 2.13 -20.90 -6.81
CA GLU A 88 3.19 -21.90 -6.99
C GLU A 88 4.51 -21.25 -7.43
N VAL A 89 4.45 -20.39 -8.46
CA VAL A 89 5.64 -19.67 -8.95
C VAL A 89 6.24 -18.76 -7.85
N LEU A 90 5.41 -18.09 -7.06
CA LEU A 90 5.84 -17.26 -5.94
C LEU A 90 6.62 -18.06 -4.90
N ALA A 91 6.20 -19.28 -4.56
CA ALA A 91 6.89 -20.14 -3.60
C ALA A 91 8.33 -20.44 -4.07
N TYR A 92 8.51 -20.92 -5.30
CA TYR A 92 9.84 -21.18 -5.85
C TYR A 92 10.71 -19.92 -5.96
N LEU A 93 10.12 -18.79 -6.38
CA LEU A 93 10.85 -17.51 -6.44
C LEU A 93 11.37 -17.07 -5.06
N ALA A 94 10.56 -17.30 -4.03
CA ALA A 94 10.90 -16.97 -2.65
C ALA A 94 12.00 -17.89 -2.09
N GLU A 95 12.04 -19.15 -2.52
CA GLU A 95 13.11 -20.12 -2.20
C GLU A 95 14.42 -19.87 -2.96
N GLY A 96 14.42 -18.94 -3.91
CA GLY A 96 15.64 -18.55 -4.63
C GLY A 96 15.79 -19.19 -6.02
N ALA A 97 14.82 -20.00 -6.46
CA ALA A 97 14.86 -20.69 -7.74
C ALA A 97 14.97 -19.72 -8.93
N THR A 98 15.66 -20.15 -9.98
CA THR A 98 15.75 -19.40 -11.24
C THR A 98 14.52 -19.65 -12.11
N ASN A 99 14.30 -18.80 -13.13
CA ASN A 99 13.22 -19.04 -14.09
C ASN A 99 13.33 -20.39 -14.80
N GLN A 100 14.56 -20.93 -14.92
CA GLN A 100 14.79 -22.23 -15.54
C GLN A 100 14.38 -23.37 -14.59
N ASP A 101 14.79 -23.31 -13.33
CA ASP A 101 14.42 -24.32 -12.32
C ASP A 101 12.90 -24.42 -12.17
N ILE A 102 12.22 -23.26 -12.15
CA ILE A 102 10.76 -23.18 -12.05
C ILE A 102 10.10 -23.75 -13.31
N ALA A 103 10.65 -23.43 -14.48
CA ALA A 103 10.14 -23.94 -15.76
C ALA A 103 10.18 -25.47 -15.81
N ASP A 104 11.29 -26.05 -15.36
CA ASP A 104 11.50 -27.49 -15.32
C ASP A 104 10.58 -28.15 -14.28
N ALA A 105 10.47 -27.58 -13.07
CA ALA A 105 9.61 -28.08 -12.00
C ALA A 105 8.11 -28.01 -12.33
N LEU A 106 7.70 -26.99 -13.07
CA LEU A 106 6.30 -26.73 -13.39
C LEU A 106 5.91 -27.17 -14.81
N HIS A 107 6.83 -27.75 -15.58
CA HIS A 107 6.64 -28.19 -16.98
C HIS A 107 6.09 -27.08 -17.90
N ILE A 108 6.64 -25.86 -17.78
CA ILE A 108 6.28 -24.69 -18.61
C ILE A 108 7.54 -24.03 -19.15
N SER A 109 7.40 -23.09 -20.09
CA SER A 109 8.57 -22.38 -20.62
C SER A 109 9.12 -21.35 -19.62
N PRO A 110 10.45 -21.08 -19.61
CA PRO A 110 11.04 -20.00 -18.81
C PRO A 110 10.43 -18.62 -19.12
N LYS A 111 9.96 -18.42 -20.36
CA LYS A 111 9.23 -17.21 -20.78
C LYS A 111 7.87 -17.10 -20.10
N THR A 112 7.17 -18.22 -19.92
CA THR A 112 5.92 -18.28 -19.16
C THR A 112 6.15 -17.96 -17.69
N VAL A 113 7.22 -18.49 -17.09
CA VAL A 113 7.62 -18.16 -15.71
C VAL A 113 7.91 -16.67 -15.56
N ALA A 114 8.67 -16.07 -16.49
CA ALA A 114 8.95 -14.63 -16.47
C ALA A 114 7.66 -13.80 -16.48
N ARG A 115 6.67 -14.20 -17.29
CA ARG A 115 5.36 -13.54 -17.34
C ARG A 115 4.59 -13.68 -16.02
N HIS A 116 4.60 -14.86 -15.40
CA HIS A 116 4.00 -15.04 -14.08
C HIS A 116 4.68 -14.17 -13.02
N ARG A 117 6.02 -14.11 -13.03
CA ARG A 117 6.78 -13.22 -12.13
C ARG A 117 6.39 -11.76 -12.32
N GLU A 118 6.32 -11.25 -13.55
CA GLU A 118 5.89 -9.88 -13.82
C GLU A 118 4.47 -9.59 -13.30
N ASN A 119 3.54 -10.53 -13.51
CA ASN A 119 2.20 -10.40 -12.98
C ASN A 119 2.19 -10.42 -11.44
N ILE A 120 2.91 -11.33 -10.80
CA ILE A 120 3.02 -11.39 -9.33
C ILE A 120 3.54 -10.07 -8.76
N MET A 121 4.64 -9.55 -9.32
CA MET A 121 5.23 -8.29 -8.89
C MET A 121 4.24 -7.12 -9.06
N ARG A 122 3.52 -7.07 -10.18
CA ARG A 122 2.47 -6.07 -10.43
C ARG A 122 1.30 -6.19 -9.45
N LYS A 123 0.74 -7.39 -9.29
CA LYS A 123 -0.44 -7.66 -8.44
C LYS A 123 -0.18 -7.38 -6.98
N LEU A 124 1.02 -7.70 -6.50
CA LEU A 124 1.43 -7.50 -5.12
C LEU A 124 2.10 -6.14 -4.87
N ASN A 125 2.24 -5.31 -5.90
CA ASN A 125 2.94 -4.02 -5.87
C ASN A 125 4.36 -4.12 -5.29
N LEU A 126 5.13 -5.10 -5.78
CA LEU A 126 6.51 -5.37 -5.35
C LEU A 126 7.48 -4.91 -6.43
N HIS A 127 8.58 -4.29 -6.01
CA HIS A 127 9.54 -3.65 -6.90
C HIS A 127 10.91 -4.32 -6.88
N SER A 128 11.14 -5.24 -5.93
CA SER A 128 12.40 -5.96 -5.79
C SER A 128 12.22 -7.41 -5.38
N ARG A 129 13.23 -8.24 -5.70
CA ARG A 129 13.28 -9.64 -5.22
C ARG A 129 13.26 -9.71 -3.70
N THR A 130 13.90 -8.77 -3.03
CA THR A 130 13.91 -8.66 -1.55
C THR A 130 12.50 -8.44 -1.01
N GLU A 131 11.70 -7.58 -1.63
CA GLU A 131 10.29 -7.37 -1.25
C GLU A 131 9.44 -8.63 -1.44
N LEU A 132 9.67 -9.40 -2.51
CA LEU A 132 9.02 -10.69 -2.75
C LEU A 132 9.33 -11.71 -1.65
N VAL A 133 10.59 -11.86 -1.28
CA VAL A 133 10.99 -12.76 -0.19
C VAL A 133 10.38 -12.33 1.14
N LYS A 134 10.44 -11.04 1.49
CA LYS A 134 9.80 -10.49 2.69
C LYS A 134 8.28 -10.74 2.70
N TYR A 135 7.63 -10.59 1.55
CA TYR A 135 6.21 -10.88 1.39
C TYR A 135 5.92 -12.35 1.68
N ALA A 136 6.68 -13.27 1.08
CA ALA A 136 6.49 -14.70 1.23
C ALA A 136 6.67 -15.17 2.69
N ILE A 137 7.66 -14.63 3.40
CA ILE A 137 7.87 -14.89 4.84
C ILE A 137 6.68 -14.36 5.65
N ARG A 138 6.26 -13.10 5.45
CA ARG A 138 5.12 -12.51 6.18
C ARG A 138 3.81 -13.28 5.98
N LYS A 139 3.63 -13.90 4.81
CA LYS A 139 2.45 -14.71 4.47
C LYS A 139 2.58 -16.18 4.85
N GLY A 140 3.72 -16.60 5.39
CA GLY A 140 3.97 -18.00 5.77
C GLY A 140 4.09 -18.96 4.59
N ILE A 141 4.35 -18.45 3.38
CA ILE A 141 4.55 -19.26 2.17
C ILE A 141 5.88 -20.01 2.26
N ILE A 142 6.90 -19.35 2.83
CA ILE A 142 8.20 -19.96 3.18
C ILE A 142 8.56 -19.61 4.63
N ARG A 143 9.44 -20.41 5.24
CA ARG A 143 10.00 -20.15 6.57
C ARG A 143 11.34 -19.42 6.44
N ALA A 144 11.60 -18.49 7.36
CA ALA A 144 12.87 -17.78 7.48
C ALA A 144 13.95 -18.69 8.08
#